data_AF-U5QLP5-F1
#
_entry.id   AF-U5QLP5-F1
#
_cell.length_a   1.000
_cell.length_b   1.000
_cell.length_c   1.000
_cell.angle_alpha   90.00
_cell.angle_beta   90.00
_cell.angle_gamma   90.00
#
_symmetry.space_group_name_H-M   'P 1'
#
loop_
_entity.id
_entity.type
_entity.pdbx_description
1 polymer ?
#
loop_
_entity_poly.entity_id
_entity_poly.type
_entity_poly.pdbx_seq_one_letter_code
_entity_poly.pdbx_strand_id
1 'polypeptide(L)' 'MRAIFRRTEKYSISGGTIYDLAIAQAGIKVQVDRIVTLNDRHFKLFGPDVAKLLIIS' A
#
# COMPACT_ATOMS: atom_id res chain seq x y z
N MET A 1 1.75 7.24 12.55
CA MET A 1 2.86 6.26 12.72
C MET A 1 2.43 4.96 13.39
N ARG A 2 1.98 4.95 14.66
CA ARG A 2 1.71 3.71 15.43
C ARG A 2 0.72 2.72 14.77
N ALA A 3 -0.31 3.21 14.07
CA ALA A 3 -1.29 2.37 13.38
C ALA A 3 -0.74 1.66 12.13
N ILE A 4 0.28 2.22 11.49
CA ILE A 4 0.92 1.66 10.29
C ILE A 4 1.70 0.40 10.68
N PHE A 5 2.54 0.49 11.71
CA PHE A 5 3.32 -0.64 12.24
C PHE A 5 2.45 -1.77 12.80
N ARG A 6 1.29 -1.47 13.39
CA ARG A 6 0.38 -2.51 13.89
C ARG A 6 -0.23 -3.37 12.76
N ARG A 7 -0.29 -2.86 11.53
CA ARG A 7 -0.69 -3.64 10.35
C ARG A 7 0.47 -4.43 9.74
N THR A 8 1.73 -3.98 9.88
CA THR A 8 2.87 -4.64 9.25
C THR A 8 3.21 -6.01 9.84
N GLU A 9 2.99 -6.20 11.14
CA GLU A 9 3.14 -7.52 11.80
C GLU A 9 2.17 -8.58 11.25
N LYS A 10 0.97 -8.18 10.83
CA LYS A 10 -0.05 -9.10 10.31
C LYS A 10 0.27 -9.64 8.90
N TYR A 11 1.12 -8.93 8.15
CA TYR A 11 1.39 -9.22 6.74
C TYR A 11 2.86 -9.55 6.45
N SER A 12 3.68 -9.80 7.48
CA SER A 12 5.13 -10.08 7.34
C SER A 12 5.85 -9.03 6.48
N ILE A 13 5.45 -7.77 6.62
CA ILE A 13 5.97 -6.65 5.82
C ILE A 13 7.31 -6.22 6.43
N SER A 14 8.41 -6.59 5.79
CA SER A 14 9.77 -6.13 6.12
C SER A 14 10.28 -5.11 5.10
N GLY A 15 11.15 -4.19 5.53
CA GLY A 15 11.88 -3.27 4.64
C GLY A 15 11.00 -2.24 3.90
N GLY A 16 11.40 -1.90 2.65
CA GLY A 16 10.84 -0.81 1.83
C GLY A 16 9.33 -0.85 1.60
N THR A 17 8.71 -2.02 1.80
CA THR A 17 7.27 -2.28 1.74
C THR A 17 6.46 -1.41 2.73
N ILE A 18 7.09 -0.87 3.78
CA ILE A 18 6.41 0.07 4.70
C ILE A 18 6.07 1.42 4.04
N TYR A 19 6.91 1.87 3.10
CA TYR A 19 6.66 3.11 2.35
C TYR A 19 5.51 2.90 1.38
N ASP A 20 5.47 1.74 0.72
CA ASP A 20 4.36 1.34 -0.16
C ASP A 20 3.03 1.34 0.61
N LEU A 21 3.03 0.84 1.86
CA LEU A 21 1.85 0.86 2.72
C LEU A 21 1.43 2.29 3.08
N ALA A 22 2.38 3.15 3.40
CA ALA A 22 2.09 4.55 3.73
C ALA A 22 1.50 5.30 2.53
N ILE A 23 2.06 5.07 1.33
CA ILE A 23 1.56 5.63 0.07
C ILE A 23 0.13 5.15 -0.20
N ALA A 24 -0.11 3.84 -0.11
CA ALA A 24 -1.45 3.26 -0.31
C ALA A 24 -2.47 3.84 0.68
N GLN A 25 -2.11 3.95 1.96
CA GLN A 25 -3.00 4.53 2.98
C GLN A 25 -3.28 6.01 2.75
N ALA A 26 -2.27 6.78 2.33
CA ALA A 26 -2.45 8.18 1.99
C ALA A 26 -3.42 8.34 0.81
N GLY A 27 -3.22 7.55 -0.26
CA GLY A 27 -4.08 7.54 -1.44
C GLY A 27 -5.54 7.19 -1.11
N ILE A 28 -5.76 6.14 -0.31
CA ILE A 28 -7.12 5.78 0.14
C ILE A 28 -7.74 6.91 0.96
N LYS A 29 -6.99 7.51 1.90
CA LYS A 29 -7.50 8.55 2.79
C LYS A 29 -8.01 9.77 2.02
N VAL A 30 -7.37 10.13 0.92
CA VAL A 30 -7.76 11.25 0.06
C VAL A 30 -8.55 10.84 -1.18
N GLN A 31 -8.94 9.56 -1.28
CA GLN A 31 -9.75 9.00 -2.36
C GLN A 31 -9.16 9.25 -3.76
N VAL A 32 -7.87 8.97 -3.95
CA VAL A 32 -7.25 9.08 -5.29
C VAL A 32 -7.88 8.08 -6.26
N ASP A 33 -7.98 8.48 -7.53
CA ASP A 33 -8.49 7.61 -8.60
C ASP A 33 -7.56 6.42 -8.86
N ARG A 34 -6.24 6.66 -8.79
CA ARG A 34 -5.18 5.71 -9.14
C ARG A 34 -3.90 5.93 -8.33
N ILE A 35 -3.15 4.85 -8.14
CA ILE A 35 -1.80 4.83 -7.57
C ILE A 35 -0.87 4.27 -8.64
N VAL A 36 0.09 5.07 -9.09
CA VAL A 36 1.12 4.62 -10.03
C VAL A 36 2.27 4.00 -9.25
N THR A 37 2.69 2.80 -9.64
CA THR A 37 3.82 2.10 -9.00
C THR A 37 4.59 1.24 -10.00
N LEU A 38 5.89 1.13 -9.77
CA LEU A 38 6.77 0.17 -10.47
C LEU A 38 6.80 -1.20 -9.76
N ASN A 39 6.17 -1.31 -8.59
CA ASN A 39 6.21 -2.51 -7.76
C ASN A 39 4.81 -2.87 -7.26
N ASP A 40 3.98 -3.38 -8.17
CA ASP A 40 2.58 -3.75 -7.89
C ASP A 40 2.46 -4.90 -6.88
N ARG A 41 3.46 -5.78 -6.82
CA ARG A 41 3.49 -6.95 -5.93
C ARG A 41 3.34 -6.56 -4.47
N HIS A 42 4.03 -5.51 -4.03
CA HIS A 42 3.95 -5.03 -2.65
C HIS A 42 2.59 -4.44 -2.33
N PHE A 43 2.02 -3.65 -3.24
CA PHE A 43 0.73 -3.01 -3.05
C PHE A 43 -0.43 -4.00 -3.01
N LYS A 44 -0.34 -5.09 -3.78
CA LYS A 44 -1.34 -6.17 -3.78
C LYS A 44 -1.47 -6.87 -2.42
N LEU A 45 -0.43 -6.85 -1.58
CA LEU A 45 -0.48 -7.41 -0.22
C LEU A 45 -1.41 -6.63 0.72
N PHE A 46 -1.73 -5.38 0.37
CA PHE A 46 -2.59 -4.51 1.20
C PHE A 46 -4.09 -4.77 0.98
N GLY A 47 -4.44 -5.67 0.06
CA GLY A 47 -5.80 -6.12 -0.17
C GLY A 47 -6.38 -5.67 -1.51
N PRO A 48 -7.57 -6.20 -1.87
CA PRO A 48 -8.19 -5.99 -3.18
C PRO A 48 -8.56 -4.54 -3.45
N ASP A 49 -8.86 -3.74 -2.43
CA ASP A 49 -9.24 -2.34 -2.58
C ASP A 49 -8.06 -1.48 -3.05
N VAL A 50 -6.86 -1.76 -2.55
CA VAL A 50 -5.63 -1.11 -3.04
C VAL A 50 -5.29 -1.61 -4.44
N ALA A 51 -5.42 -2.92 -4.69
CA ALA A 51 -5.08 -3.52 -5.97
C ALA A 51 -5.87 -2.92 -7.16
N LYS A 52 -7.13 -2.54 -6.95
CA LYS A 52 -7.98 -1.89 -7.98
C LYS A 52 -7.53 -0.48 -8.36
N LEU A 53 -6.77 0.18 -7.48
CA LEU A 53 -6.27 1.54 -7.72
C LEU A 53 -4.95 1.53 -8.48
N LEU A 54 -4.27 0.40 -8.62
CA LEU A 54 -2.92 0.35 -9.17
C LEU A 54 -2.90 0.56 -10.68
N ILE A 55 -1.99 1.42 -11.13
CA ILE A 55 -1.50 1.45 -12.51
C ILE A 55 -0.02 1.07 -12.46
N ILE A 56 0.33 0.05 -13.24
CA ILE A 56 1.73 -0.35 -13.43
C ILE A 56 2.29 0.51 -14.56
N SER A 57 3.38 1.22 -14.27
CA SER A 57 4.10 2.04 -15.25
C SER A 57 5.45 1.43 -15.59
#